data_AF-A0A1K1MUY2-F1
#
_entry.id   AF-A0A1K1MUY2-F1
#
_cell.length_a   1.000
_cell.length_b   1.000
_cell.length_c   1.000
_cell.angle_alpha   90.00
_cell.angle_beta   90.00
_cell.angle_gamma   90.00
#
_symmetry.space_group_name_H-M   'P 1'
#
loop_
_entity.id
_entity.type
_entity.pdbx_description
1 polymer ?
#
loop_
_entity_poly.entity_id
_entity_poly.type
_entity_poly.pdbx_seq_one_letter_code
_entity_poly.pdbx_strand_id
1 'polypeptide(L)'
;MEQESVFIMVRPELEKVLSAKLVEEGLCPFVCTGAYTEVFRALVMLEPVMIVAANQPWLGRLTKDISRLGMSTEIVMVSDNADAGSAAGKVMSSLGYILMKRRLRFTELDDYCGELAAAALSELCITPNYIGYGYIREIVVSLMMSDLNSHDALSKSVYPRVAKKYFVSAASVERSIRTAVRSSWGRADSENISKYLGAAFAGRETPPTNKEFLFAVANTLAAEVAHYKRSLREKLFVDGTCVKEAYNG
;
A
#
# COMPACT_ATOMS: atom_id res chain seq x y z
N MET A 1 19.89 23.92 -31.67
CA MET A 1 19.54 22.74 -30.86
C MET A 1 18.20 23.04 -30.23
N GLU A 2 17.13 22.41 -30.71
CA GLU A 2 15.85 22.45 -30.01
C GLU A 2 16.04 21.76 -28.66
N GLN A 3 15.71 22.44 -27.56
CA GLN A 3 15.74 21.83 -26.24
C GLN A 3 14.54 20.89 -26.14
N GLU A 4 14.80 19.59 -26.23
CA GLU A 4 13.78 18.56 -26.01
C GLU A 4 13.26 18.67 -24.57
N SER A 5 11.95 18.92 -24.45
CA SER A 5 11.30 19.18 -23.16
C SER A 5 10.82 17.89 -22.53
N VAL A 6 11.16 17.69 -21.26
CA VAL A 6 10.76 16.52 -20.47
C VAL A 6 9.90 17.00 -19.30
N PHE A 7 8.77 16.33 -19.08
CA PHE A 7 7.86 16.63 -17.98
C PHE A 7 8.14 15.67 -16.82
N ILE A 8 8.55 16.17 -15.66
CA ILE A 8 8.94 15.29 -14.54
C ILE A 8 8.15 15.66 -13.30
N MET A 9 7.49 14.64 -12.75
CA MET A 9 6.63 14.72 -11.59
C MET A 9 7.25 13.91 -10.46
N VAL A 10 8.08 14.57 -9.68
CA VAL A 10 8.86 13.96 -8.60
C VAL A 10 8.39 14.51 -7.25
N ARG A 11 8.55 13.71 -6.20
CA ARG A 11 8.32 14.20 -4.84
C ARG A 11 9.17 15.46 -4.59
N PRO A 12 8.66 16.46 -3.85
CA PRO A 12 9.38 17.70 -3.60
C PRO A 12 10.80 17.49 -3.03
N GLU A 13 10.98 16.45 -2.22
CA GLU A 13 12.26 16.10 -1.59
C GLU A 13 13.30 15.57 -2.61
N LEU A 14 12.84 15.07 -3.75
CA LEU A 14 13.66 14.47 -4.81
C LEU A 14 13.86 15.40 -6.01
N GLU A 15 13.08 16.49 -6.06
CA GLU A 15 13.07 17.45 -7.17
C GLU A 15 14.46 18.03 -7.45
N LYS A 16 15.19 18.44 -6.40
CA LYS A 16 16.54 18.99 -6.55
C LYS A 16 17.54 17.97 -7.08
N VAL A 17 17.48 16.72 -6.60
CA VAL A 17 18.42 15.65 -6.95
C VAL A 17 18.23 15.22 -8.39
N LEU A 18 16.97 15.02 -8.81
CA LEU A 18 16.65 14.67 -10.19
C LEU A 18 16.93 15.81 -11.15
N SER A 19 16.55 17.04 -10.80
CA SER A 19 16.79 18.22 -11.65
C SER A 19 18.28 18.42 -11.95
N ALA A 20 19.15 18.29 -10.94
CA ALA A 20 20.60 18.40 -11.14
C ALA A 20 21.12 17.34 -12.12
N LYS A 21 20.70 16.09 -11.96
CA LYS A 21 21.12 14.97 -12.80
C LYS A 21 20.62 15.06 -14.25
N LEU A 22 19.45 15.67 -14.47
CA LEU A 22 18.90 15.92 -15.80
C LEU A 22 19.63 17.05 -16.52
N VAL A 23 20.02 18.10 -15.78
CA VAL A 23 20.83 19.20 -16.31
C VAL A 23 22.22 18.72 -16.69
N GLU A 24 22.83 17.81 -15.91
CA GLU A 24 24.11 17.15 -16.27
C GLU A 24 24.04 16.39 -17.60
N GLU A 25 22.87 15.80 -17.91
CA GLU A 25 22.61 15.07 -19.16
C GLU A 25 22.15 16.01 -20.30
N GLY A 26 22.19 17.34 -20.11
CA GLY A 26 21.91 18.34 -21.14
C GLY A 26 20.42 18.63 -21.37
N LEU A 27 19.54 18.20 -20.48
CA LEU A 27 18.09 18.40 -20.59
C LEU A 27 17.64 19.66 -19.86
N CYS A 28 16.59 20.31 -20.39
CA CYS A 28 15.89 21.38 -19.69
C CYS A 28 14.64 20.77 -19.05
N PRO A 29 14.60 20.52 -17.72
CA PRO A 29 13.41 20.02 -17.07
C PRO A 29 12.31 21.08 -17.18
N PHE A 30 11.22 20.76 -17.89
CA PHE A 30 10.04 21.61 -17.87
C PHE A 30 9.26 21.27 -16.60
N VAL A 31 9.52 22.05 -15.54
CA VAL A 31 8.67 22.02 -14.35
C VAL A 31 7.34 22.64 -14.76
N CYS A 32 6.23 21.92 -14.60
CA CYS A 32 4.89 22.48 -14.83
C CYS A 32 4.67 23.70 -13.92
N THR A 33 4.93 24.89 -14.44
CA THR A 33 4.58 26.17 -13.80
C THR A 33 3.20 26.57 -14.30
N GLY A 34 2.14 26.07 -13.65
CA GLY A 34 0.75 26.40 -14.00
C GLY A 34 -0.27 25.79 -13.02
N ALA A 35 -1.54 26.18 -13.18
CA ALA A 35 -2.71 25.94 -12.30
C ALA A 35 -3.00 24.48 -11.84
N TYR A 36 -2.20 23.55 -12.34
CA TYR A 36 -2.21 22.13 -12.03
C TYR A 36 -1.37 21.81 -10.76
N THR A 37 -0.49 22.70 -10.31
CA THR A 37 0.46 22.44 -9.20
C THR A 37 -0.13 21.89 -7.90
N GLU A 38 -1.32 22.30 -7.47
CA GLU A 38 -1.87 21.86 -6.18
C GLU A 38 -2.42 20.43 -6.20
N VAL A 39 -3.26 20.12 -7.21
CA VAL A 39 -3.80 18.76 -7.40
C VAL A 39 -2.65 17.77 -7.63
N PHE A 40 -1.67 18.18 -8.43
CA PHE A 40 -0.52 17.36 -8.75
C PHE A 40 0.46 17.21 -7.56
N ARG A 41 0.70 18.23 -6.75
CA ARG A 41 1.47 18.08 -5.49
C ARG A 41 0.78 17.12 -4.54
N ALA A 42 -0.53 17.24 -4.34
CA ALA A 42 -1.28 16.35 -3.45
C ALA A 42 -1.19 14.88 -3.90
N LEU A 43 -1.20 14.62 -5.21
CA LEU A 43 -1.11 13.28 -5.78
C LEU A 43 0.31 12.68 -5.71
N VAL A 44 1.35 13.49 -5.96
CA VAL A 44 2.76 13.05 -5.90
C VAL A 44 3.21 12.73 -4.46
N MET A 45 2.61 13.37 -3.45
CA MET A 45 2.89 13.11 -2.04
C MET A 45 2.50 11.68 -1.60
N LEU A 46 1.67 10.96 -2.37
CA LEU A 46 1.12 9.65 -2.01
C LEU A 46 1.89 8.42 -2.56
N GLU A 47 3.07 8.58 -3.22
CA GLU A 47 3.96 7.56 -3.89
C GLU A 47 3.74 7.37 -5.41
N PRO A 48 4.77 7.08 -6.26
CA PRO A 48 6.20 7.42 -6.31
C PRO A 48 6.47 8.48 -7.43
N VAL A 49 7.73 8.64 -7.87
CA VAL A 49 8.18 9.51 -8.98
C VAL A 49 7.56 9.11 -10.33
N MET A 50 6.93 10.06 -11.04
CA MET A 50 6.42 9.89 -12.40
C MET A 50 7.29 10.71 -13.38
N ILE A 51 7.77 10.07 -14.44
CA ILE A 51 8.58 10.72 -15.49
C ILE A 51 7.79 10.67 -16.79
N VAL A 52 7.32 11.82 -17.24
CA VAL A 52 6.67 11.96 -18.54
C VAL A 52 7.74 12.42 -19.53
N ALA A 53 8.26 11.50 -20.32
CA ALA A 53 9.24 11.82 -21.36
C ALA A 53 8.67 11.49 -22.74
N ALA A 54 8.92 12.38 -23.69
CA ALA A 54 8.86 12.03 -25.11
C ALA A 54 9.92 10.95 -25.43
N ASN A 55 10.01 10.47 -26.66
CA ASN A 55 10.78 9.27 -27.03
C ASN A 55 12.30 9.37 -26.81
N GLN A 56 12.76 9.22 -25.58
CA GLN A 56 14.09 9.61 -25.15
C GLN A 56 15.01 8.41 -24.85
N PRO A 57 16.19 8.30 -25.51
CA PRO A 57 17.11 7.17 -25.32
C PRO A 57 17.66 7.01 -23.88
N TRP A 58 17.79 8.11 -23.14
CA TRP A 58 18.35 8.12 -21.78
C TRP A 58 17.36 7.61 -20.70
N LEU A 59 16.08 7.48 -21.04
CA LEU A 59 15.00 7.13 -20.09
C LEU A 59 15.20 5.74 -19.44
N GLY A 60 15.76 4.80 -20.20
CA GLY A 60 16.12 3.46 -19.69
C GLY A 60 17.23 3.49 -18.62
N ARG A 61 18.13 4.48 -18.68
CA ARG A 61 19.19 4.66 -17.67
C ARG A 61 18.61 5.30 -16.40
N LEU A 62 17.76 6.31 -16.55
CA LEU A 62 17.14 7.00 -15.42
C LEU A 62 16.21 6.07 -14.62
N THR A 63 15.37 5.28 -15.29
CA THR A 63 14.50 4.28 -14.63
C THR A 63 15.29 3.26 -13.82
N LYS A 64 16.42 2.80 -14.35
CA LYS A 64 17.32 1.88 -13.64
C LYS A 64 17.93 2.53 -12.39
N ASP A 65 18.31 3.80 -12.47
CA ASP A 65 18.86 4.53 -11.33
C ASP A 65 17.81 4.84 -10.26
N ILE A 66 16.58 5.15 -10.65
CA ILE A 66 15.49 5.37 -9.70
C ILE A 66 15.07 4.06 -9.03
N SER A 67 15.06 2.95 -9.79
CA SER A 67 14.82 1.61 -9.25
C SER A 67 15.88 1.22 -8.20
N ARG A 68 17.15 1.59 -8.40
CA ARG A 68 18.24 1.37 -7.42
C ARG A 68 18.05 2.16 -6.12
N LEU A 69 17.37 3.30 -6.20
CA LEU A 69 16.99 4.11 -5.03
C LEU A 69 15.76 3.55 -4.30
N GLY A 70 15.26 2.37 -4.69
CA GLY A 70 14.08 1.73 -4.09
C GLY A 70 12.77 2.41 -4.47
N MET A 71 12.79 3.26 -5.50
CA MET A 71 11.63 4.01 -5.96
C MET A 71 11.02 3.37 -7.21
N SER A 72 9.70 3.32 -7.27
CA SER A 72 8.99 2.96 -8.50
C SER A 72 8.89 4.17 -9.44
N THR A 73 9.05 3.94 -10.74
CA THR A 73 8.88 4.96 -11.78
C THR A 73 7.76 4.56 -12.71
N GLU A 74 6.87 5.50 -13.02
CA GLU A 74 5.96 5.35 -14.16
C GLU A 74 6.34 6.32 -15.27
N ILE A 75 6.42 5.78 -16.49
CA ILE A 75 6.73 6.53 -17.69
C ILE A 75 5.43 6.75 -18.48
N VAL A 76 5.11 8.00 -18.78
CA VAL A 76 4.08 8.32 -19.76
C VAL A 76 4.75 8.86 -21.01
N MET A 77 4.67 8.11 -22.10
CA MET A 77 5.21 8.52 -23.39
C MET A 77 4.27 9.53 -24.04
N VAL A 78 4.81 10.69 -24.41
CA VAL A 78 4.09 11.69 -25.19
C VAL A 78 4.74 11.77 -26.57
N SER A 79 3.94 11.80 -27.64
CA SER A 79 4.43 11.92 -29.01
C SER A 79 5.27 13.20 -29.18
N ASP A 80 6.36 13.09 -29.94
CA ASP A 80 7.32 14.17 -30.19
C ASP A 80 6.69 15.42 -30.84
N ASN A 81 5.49 15.30 -31.44
CA ASN A 81 4.77 16.39 -32.13
C ASN A 81 3.52 16.88 -31.38
N ALA A 82 3.29 16.47 -30.13
CA ALA A 82 2.12 16.93 -29.38
C ALA A 82 2.34 18.37 -28.86
N ASP A 83 1.38 19.27 -29.11
CA ASP A 83 1.37 20.58 -28.45
C ASP A 83 1.25 20.39 -26.92
N ALA A 84 1.72 21.38 -26.16
CA ALA A 84 1.76 21.31 -24.69
C ALA A 84 0.40 21.00 -24.05
N GLY A 85 -0.72 21.41 -24.67
CA GLY A 85 -2.07 21.14 -24.21
C GLY A 85 -2.49 19.68 -24.45
N SER A 86 -2.23 19.14 -25.64
CA SER A 86 -2.46 17.74 -25.99
C SER A 86 -1.60 16.77 -25.17
N ALA A 87 -0.33 17.14 -24.94
CA ALA A 87 0.58 16.45 -24.04
C ALA A 87 0.01 16.39 -22.61
N ALA A 88 -0.39 17.53 -22.06
CA ALA A 88 -0.97 17.62 -20.71
C ALA A 88 -2.28 16.80 -20.58
N GLY A 89 -3.14 16.82 -21.60
CA GLY A 89 -4.37 16.03 -21.63
C GLY A 89 -4.11 14.51 -21.56
N LYS A 90 -3.17 14.00 -22.36
CA LYS A 90 -2.78 12.57 -22.33
C LYS A 90 -2.17 12.15 -21.00
N VAL A 91 -1.36 13.02 -20.40
CA VAL A 91 -0.80 12.81 -19.06
C VAL A 91 -1.92 12.74 -18.03
N MET A 92 -2.88 13.66 -18.07
CA MET A 92 -4.01 13.68 -17.12
C MET A 92 -4.89 12.43 -17.22
N SER A 93 -5.19 11.97 -18.44
CA SER A 93 -5.96 10.74 -18.63
C SER A 93 -5.20 9.51 -18.13
N SER A 94 -3.89 9.43 -18.41
CA SER A 94 -3.04 8.33 -17.96
C SER A 94 -2.91 8.34 -16.44
N LEU A 95 -2.64 9.50 -15.84
CA LEU A 95 -2.58 9.71 -14.38
C LEU A 95 -3.91 9.35 -13.72
N GLY A 96 -5.03 9.82 -14.27
CA GLY A 96 -6.37 9.48 -13.77
C GLY A 96 -6.63 7.98 -13.78
N TYR A 97 -6.25 7.29 -14.86
CA TYR A 97 -6.35 5.84 -14.96
C TYR A 97 -5.45 5.11 -13.96
N ILE A 98 -4.19 5.55 -13.80
CA ILE A 98 -3.22 4.97 -12.86
C ILE A 98 -3.72 5.11 -11.41
N LEU A 99 -4.17 6.31 -11.04
CA LEU A 99 -4.72 6.60 -9.72
C LEU A 99 -6.01 5.82 -9.46
N MET A 100 -6.89 5.71 -10.46
CA MET A 100 -8.10 4.91 -10.37
C MET A 100 -7.76 3.42 -10.19
N LYS A 101 -6.87 2.86 -11.01
CA LYS A 101 -6.39 1.47 -10.87
C LYS A 101 -5.75 1.23 -9.50
N ARG A 102 -4.98 2.18 -8.97
CA ARG A 102 -4.38 2.08 -7.62
C ARG A 102 -5.42 2.16 -6.52
N ARG A 103 -6.40 3.05 -6.62
CA ARG A 103 -7.51 3.17 -5.66
C ARG A 103 -8.35 1.89 -5.64
N LEU A 104 -8.70 1.36 -6.81
CA LEU A 104 -9.41 0.08 -6.95
C LEU A 104 -8.62 -1.08 -6.31
N ARG A 105 -7.30 -1.11 -6.48
CA ARG A 105 -6.46 -2.13 -5.82
C ARG A 105 -6.33 -1.94 -4.31
N PHE A 106 -6.31 -0.70 -3.82
CA PHE A 106 -6.33 -0.46 -2.38
C PHE A 106 -7.63 -1.01 -1.78
N THR A 107 -8.77 -0.80 -2.45
CA THR A 107 -10.02 -1.42 -2.04
C THR A 107 -10.00 -2.94 -2.17
N GLU A 108 -9.48 -3.52 -3.26
CA GLU A 108 -9.35 -4.98 -3.41
C GLU A 108 -8.46 -5.60 -2.31
N LEU A 109 -7.36 -4.95 -1.96
CA LEU A 109 -6.46 -5.41 -0.92
C LEU A 109 -7.09 -5.31 0.48
N ASP A 110 -7.78 -4.20 0.77
CA ASP A 110 -8.51 -4.01 2.02
C ASP A 110 -9.63 -5.05 2.17
N ASP A 111 -10.38 -5.30 1.10
CA ASP A 111 -11.45 -6.30 1.05
C ASP A 111 -10.87 -7.70 1.28
N TYR A 112 -9.81 -8.08 0.55
CA TYR A 112 -9.11 -9.35 0.72
C TYR A 112 -8.59 -9.54 2.16
N CYS A 113 -7.93 -8.52 2.73
CA CYS A 113 -7.48 -8.57 4.12
C CYS A 113 -8.67 -8.71 5.09
N GLY A 114 -9.76 -8.01 4.80
CA GLY A 114 -10.99 -8.05 5.58
C GLY A 114 -11.67 -9.41 5.58
N GLU A 115 -11.63 -10.12 4.45
CA GLU A 115 -12.13 -11.49 4.27
C GLU A 115 -11.25 -12.51 5.00
N LEU A 116 -9.93 -12.43 4.81
CA LEU A 116 -8.96 -13.29 5.53
C LEU A 116 -9.11 -13.16 7.05
N ALA A 117 -9.18 -11.93 7.56
CA ALA A 117 -9.36 -11.70 8.98
C ALA A 117 -10.70 -12.27 9.47
N ALA A 118 -11.79 -12.13 8.71
CA ALA A 118 -13.09 -12.69 9.09
C ALA A 118 -13.08 -14.22 9.13
N ALA A 119 -12.47 -14.87 8.12
CA ALA A 119 -12.32 -16.32 8.07
C ALA A 119 -11.51 -16.84 9.27
N ALA A 120 -10.35 -16.24 9.54
CA ALA A 120 -9.50 -16.61 10.67
C ALA A 120 -10.22 -16.46 12.02
N LEU A 121 -10.94 -15.35 12.23
CA LEU A 121 -11.71 -15.15 13.47
C LEU A 121 -12.86 -16.15 13.61
N SER A 122 -13.51 -16.51 12.52
CA SER A 122 -14.56 -17.53 12.52
C SER A 122 -14.01 -18.91 12.90
N GLU A 123 -12.88 -19.33 12.32
CA GLU A 123 -12.19 -20.59 12.66
C GLU A 123 -11.71 -20.59 14.13
N LEU A 124 -11.38 -19.41 14.67
CA LEU A 124 -11.06 -19.20 16.08
C LEU A 124 -12.30 -19.02 16.98
N CYS A 125 -13.51 -19.29 16.47
CA CYS A 125 -14.78 -19.18 17.20
C CYS A 125 -15.11 -17.77 17.74
N ILE A 126 -14.52 -16.72 17.17
CA ILE A 126 -14.82 -15.31 17.44
C ILE A 126 -15.75 -14.80 16.35
N THR A 127 -17.05 -14.85 16.61
CA THR A 127 -18.09 -14.46 15.64
C THR A 127 -18.53 -13.00 15.80
N PRO A 128 -19.26 -12.42 14.81
CA PRO A 128 -19.75 -11.04 14.87
C PRO A 128 -20.64 -10.68 16.07
N ASN A 129 -21.19 -11.67 16.77
CA ASN A 129 -22.01 -11.46 17.96
C ASN A 129 -21.21 -10.90 19.15
N TYR A 130 -19.88 -11.05 19.16
CA TYR A 130 -19.04 -10.41 20.15
C TYR A 130 -18.79 -8.95 19.77
N ILE A 131 -19.03 -8.01 20.69
CA ILE A 131 -18.71 -6.58 20.49
C ILE A 131 -17.23 -6.40 20.10
N GLY A 132 -16.35 -7.20 20.70
CA GLY A 132 -14.92 -7.20 20.40
C GLY A 132 -14.57 -7.62 18.98
N TYR A 133 -15.44 -8.34 18.25
CA TYR A 133 -15.17 -8.84 16.90
C TYR A 133 -14.78 -7.72 15.93
N GLY A 134 -15.59 -6.64 15.88
CA GLY A 134 -15.32 -5.51 14.99
C GLY A 134 -13.96 -4.87 15.28
N TYR A 135 -13.62 -4.74 16.56
CA TYR A 135 -12.34 -4.17 16.98
C TYR A 135 -11.16 -5.08 16.61
N ILE A 136 -11.29 -6.39 16.85
CA ILE A 136 -10.25 -7.36 16.53
C ILE A 136 -10.00 -7.36 15.02
N ARG A 137 -11.05 -7.48 14.21
CA ARG A 137 -10.95 -7.51 12.74
C ARG A 137 -10.22 -6.27 12.21
N GLU A 138 -10.62 -5.09 12.66
CA GLU A 138 -9.99 -3.84 12.23
C GLU A 138 -8.50 -3.75 12.62
N ILE A 139 -8.17 -4.15 13.84
CA ILE A 139 -6.79 -4.12 14.31
C ILE A 139 -5.94 -5.14 13.54
N VAL A 140 -6.43 -6.37 13.36
CA VAL A 140 -5.74 -7.41 12.60
C VAL A 140 -5.52 -6.95 11.16
N VAL A 141 -6.53 -6.40 10.47
CA VAL A 141 -6.38 -5.81 9.13
C VAL A 141 -5.30 -4.74 9.11
N SER A 142 -5.34 -3.79 10.04
CA SER A 142 -4.33 -2.74 10.09
C SER A 142 -2.92 -3.27 10.37
N LEU A 143 -2.77 -4.31 11.20
CA LEU A 143 -1.48 -4.92 11.52
C LEU A 143 -0.93 -5.73 10.33
N MET A 144 -1.77 -6.46 9.59
CA MET A 144 -1.36 -7.18 8.37
C MET A 144 -0.87 -6.24 7.26
N MET A 145 -1.42 -5.02 7.22
CA MET A 145 -1.08 -4.03 6.20
C MET A 145 0.16 -3.20 6.53
N SER A 146 0.48 -3.02 7.81
CA SER A 146 1.51 -2.08 8.27
C SER A 146 2.77 -2.80 8.75
N ASP A 147 3.95 -2.21 8.54
CA ASP A 147 5.22 -2.66 9.16
C ASP A 147 5.30 -2.24 10.65
N LEU A 148 4.19 -2.35 11.39
CA LEU A 148 4.12 -1.97 12.80
C LEU A 148 4.72 -3.08 13.66
N ASN A 149 6.02 -3.00 13.88
CA ASN A 149 6.80 -4.02 14.61
C ASN A 149 6.82 -3.85 16.15
N SER A 150 6.07 -2.90 16.74
CA SER A 150 6.17 -2.63 18.18
C SER A 150 4.90 -2.94 18.98
N HIS A 151 5.03 -3.77 20.01
CA HIS A 151 3.97 -4.13 20.95
C HIS A 151 3.43 -2.94 21.76
N ASP A 152 4.19 -1.85 21.86
CA ASP A 152 3.82 -0.61 22.55
C ASP A 152 2.82 0.22 21.74
N ALA A 153 2.77 0.04 20.42
CA ALA A 153 1.88 0.78 19.55
C ALA A 153 0.39 0.48 19.81
N LEU A 154 0.06 -0.72 20.29
CA LEU A 154 -1.34 -1.11 20.51
C LEU A 154 -2.04 -0.19 21.52
N SER A 155 -1.48 -0.06 22.73
CA SER A 155 -2.10 0.70 23.81
C SER A 155 -2.03 2.21 23.60
N LYS A 156 -0.93 2.70 23.00
CA LYS A 156 -0.68 4.14 22.83
C LYS A 156 -1.33 4.74 21.58
N SER A 157 -1.58 3.94 20.54
CA SER A 157 -2.04 4.45 19.24
C SER A 157 -3.24 3.67 18.70
N VAL A 158 -3.13 2.35 18.60
CA VAL A 158 -4.14 1.54 17.88
C VAL A 158 -5.48 1.51 18.62
N TYR A 159 -5.49 1.22 19.93
CA TYR A 159 -6.73 1.23 20.71
C TYR A 159 -7.40 2.60 20.73
N PRO A 160 -6.70 3.74 20.98
CA PRO A 160 -7.29 5.06 20.83
C PRO A 160 -7.89 5.34 19.45
N ARG A 161 -7.21 4.91 18.36
CA ARG A 161 -7.71 5.10 16.98
C ARG A 161 -9.01 4.34 16.74
N VAL A 162 -9.07 3.06 17.11
CA VAL A 162 -10.27 2.23 16.99
C VAL A 162 -11.39 2.78 17.88
N ALA A 163 -11.06 3.18 19.11
CA ALA A 163 -12.00 3.77 20.04
C ALA A 163 -12.68 5.01 19.48
N LYS A 164 -11.91 5.89 18.82
CA LYS A 164 -12.45 7.08 18.12
C LYS A 164 -13.42 6.70 17.00
N LYS A 165 -13.11 5.66 16.21
CA LYS A 165 -13.96 5.21 15.11
C LYS A 165 -15.29 4.62 15.58
N TYR A 166 -15.26 3.88 16.68
CA TYR A 166 -16.44 3.22 17.26
C TYR A 166 -17.13 4.05 18.35
N PHE A 167 -16.71 5.31 18.57
CA PHE A 167 -17.27 6.21 19.59
C PHE A 167 -17.28 5.60 21.01
N VAL A 168 -16.21 4.90 21.38
CA VAL A 168 -16.01 4.28 22.70
C VAL A 168 -14.67 4.71 23.30
N SER A 169 -14.35 4.25 24.51
CA SER A 169 -13.03 4.48 25.12
C SER A 169 -12.03 3.38 24.73
N ALA A 170 -10.73 3.72 24.73
CA ALA A 170 -9.66 2.74 24.47
C ALA A 170 -9.67 1.57 25.48
N ALA A 171 -10.05 1.83 26.73
CA ALA A 171 -10.23 0.79 27.74
C ALA A 171 -11.41 -0.15 27.43
N SER A 172 -12.51 0.38 26.87
CA SER A 172 -13.64 -0.42 26.41
C SER A 172 -13.26 -1.33 25.24
N VAL A 173 -12.45 -0.81 24.31
CA VAL A 173 -11.88 -1.60 23.19
C VAL A 173 -11.05 -2.76 23.72
N GLU A 174 -10.05 -2.50 24.58
CA GLU A 174 -9.22 -3.54 25.20
C GLU A 174 -10.06 -4.59 25.91
N ARG A 175 -11.02 -4.15 26.73
CA ARG A 175 -11.83 -5.08 27.51
C ARG A 175 -12.75 -5.93 26.65
N SER A 176 -13.32 -5.36 25.59
CA SER A 176 -14.19 -6.09 24.66
C SER A 176 -13.41 -7.14 23.88
N ILE A 177 -12.19 -6.82 23.44
CA ILE A 177 -11.27 -7.78 22.81
C ILE A 177 -10.95 -8.92 23.78
N ARG A 178 -10.54 -8.60 25.01
CA ARG A 178 -10.20 -9.59 26.04
C ARG A 178 -11.36 -10.53 26.33
N THR A 179 -12.56 -9.97 26.44
CA THR A 179 -13.77 -10.77 26.67
C THR A 179 -14.06 -11.71 25.51
N ALA A 180 -13.92 -11.24 24.25
CA ALA A 180 -14.13 -12.06 23.06
C ALA A 180 -13.12 -13.21 22.96
N VAL A 181 -11.82 -12.93 23.16
CA VAL A 181 -10.76 -13.95 23.14
C VAL A 181 -10.97 -14.98 24.24
N ARG A 182 -11.28 -14.54 25.47
CA ARG A 182 -11.52 -15.47 26.58
C ARG A 182 -12.76 -16.33 26.40
N SER A 183 -13.83 -15.78 25.81
CA SER A 183 -15.10 -16.50 25.63
C SER A 183 -15.02 -17.55 24.52
N SER A 184 -14.16 -17.34 23.52
CA SER A 184 -13.91 -18.26 22.42
C SER A 184 -12.82 -19.29 22.75
N TRP A 185 -11.92 -18.99 23.69
CA TRP A 185 -10.86 -19.91 24.11
C TRP A 185 -11.43 -21.23 24.64
N GLY A 186 -10.87 -22.35 24.19
CA GLY A 186 -11.36 -23.70 24.50
C GLY A 186 -12.51 -24.18 23.61
N ARG A 187 -13.06 -23.35 22.72
CA ARG A 187 -14.06 -23.78 21.72
C ARG A 187 -13.45 -24.05 20.35
N ALA A 188 -12.38 -23.34 20.00
CA ALA A 188 -11.67 -23.53 18.74
C ALA A 188 -10.84 -24.81 18.75
N ASP A 189 -10.80 -25.50 17.61
CA ASP A 189 -10.00 -26.71 17.44
C ASP A 189 -8.51 -26.42 17.66
N SER A 190 -7.81 -27.36 18.30
CA SER A 190 -6.37 -27.22 18.58
C SER A 190 -5.53 -26.99 17.32
N GLU A 191 -5.95 -27.55 16.19
CA GLU A 191 -5.35 -27.34 14.88
C GLU A 191 -5.50 -25.89 14.42
N ASN A 192 -6.70 -25.31 14.52
CA ASN A 192 -6.95 -23.91 14.16
C ASN A 192 -6.19 -22.94 15.08
N ILE A 193 -6.12 -23.24 16.39
CA ILE A 193 -5.30 -22.48 17.33
C ILE A 193 -3.83 -22.53 16.92
N SER A 194 -3.30 -23.72 16.61
CA SER A 194 -1.91 -23.89 16.18
C SER A 194 -1.63 -23.17 14.86
N LYS A 195 -2.57 -23.21 13.91
CA LYS A 195 -2.48 -22.54 12.60
C LYS A 195 -2.31 -21.04 12.75
N TYR A 196 -3.16 -20.38 13.55
CA TYR A 196 -3.17 -18.91 13.63
C TYR A 196 -2.27 -18.33 14.72
N LEU A 197 -2.12 -19.02 15.85
CA LEU A 197 -1.33 -18.52 16.98
C LEU A 197 0.03 -19.20 17.12
N GLY A 198 0.23 -20.35 16.48
CA GLY A 198 1.45 -21.15 16.57
C GLY A 198 1.36 -22.28 17.59
N ALA A 199 2.23 -23.28 17.43
CA ALA A 199 2.22 -24.52 18.21
C ALA A 199 2.36 -24.31 19.74
N ALA A 200 2.98 -23.21 20.18
CA ALA A 200 3.12 -22.88 21.60
C ALA A 200 1.78 -22.55 22.31
N PHE A 201 0.75 -22.18 21.54
CA PHE A 201 -0.59 -21.92 22.08
C PHE A 201 -1.51 -23.15 21.98
N ALA A 202 -1.13 -24.15 21.17
CA ALA A 202 -1.87 -25.40 21.06
C ALA A 202 -1.79 -26.17 22.40
N GLY A 203 -2.94 -26.55 22.95
CA GLY A 203 -3.01 -27.25 24.24
C GLY A 203 -2.80 -26.36 25.47
N ARG A 204 -2.66 -25.03 25.30
CA ARG A 204 -2.59 -24.10 26.43
C ARG A 204 -3.98 -23.91 27.07
N GLU A 205 -4.11 -24.24 28.35
CA GLU A 205 -5.37 -24.08 29.10
C GLU A 205 -5.73 -22.60 29.30
N THR A 206 -4.73 -21.73 29.45
CA THR A 206 -4.94 -20.30 29.69
C THR A 206 -5.05 -19.51 28.39
N PRO A 207 -6.04 -18.62 28.24
CA PRO A 207 -6.18 -17.79 27.05
C PRO A 207 -5.01 -16.81 26.90
N PRO A 208 -4.60 -16.50 25.65
CA PRO A 208 -3.58 -15.49 25.38
C PRO A 208 -4.04 -14.11 25.85
N THR A 209 -3.07 -13.23 26.09
CA THR A 209 -3.33 -11.80 26.24
C THR A 209 -3.80 -11.21 24.91
N ASN A 210 -4.46 -10.05 24.95
CA ASN A 210 -4.90 -9.36 23.74
C ASN A 210 -3.75 -9.10 22.77
N LYS A 211 -2.57 -8.74 23.29
CA LYS A 211 -1.40 -8.46 22.45
C LYS A 211 -0.92 -9.74 21.76
N GLU A 212 -0.69 -10.80 22.52
CA GLU A 212 -0.27 -12.10 21.96
C GLU A 212 -1.26 -12.56 20.87
N PHE A 213 -2.56 -12.50 21.16
CA PHE A 213 -3.60 -12.89 20.21
C PHE A 213 -3.54 -12.06 18.92
N LEU A 214 -3.62 -10.73 19.04
CA LEU A 214 -3.70 -9.83 17.87
C LEU A 214 -2.44 -9.91 17.01
N PHE A 215 -1.25 -9.96 17.62
CA PHE A 215 0.00 -10.06 16.88
C PHE A 215 0.21 -11.42 16.24
N ALA A 216 -0.14 -12.52 16.94
CA ALA A 216 0.04 -13.85 16.37
C ALA A 216 -0.86 -14.06 15.15
N VAL A 217 -2.15 -13.71 15.26
CA VAL A 217 -3.10 -13.80 14.13
C VAL A 217 -2.65 -12.90 12.98
N ALA A 218 -2.31 -11.64 13.25
CA ALA A 218 -1.89 -10.72 12.19
C ALA A 218 -0.59 -11.17 11.51
N ASN A 219 0.38 -11.69 12.26
CA ASN A 219 1.65 -12.15 11.71
C ASN A 219 1.46 -13.36 10.78
N THR A 220 0.63 -14.32 11.17
CA THR A 220 0.31 -15.49 10.33
C THR A 220 -0.32 -15.04 9.02
N LEU A 221 -1.33 -14.18 9.08
CA LEU A 221 -2.04 -13.72 7.89
C LEU A 221 -1.22 -12.73 7.04
N ALA A 222 -0.30 -11.98 7.64
CA ALA A 222 0.57 -11.04 6.91
C ALA A 222 1.43 -11.76 5.86
N ALA A 223 1.82 -13.02 6.09
CA ALA A 223 2.54 -13.82 5.11
C ALA A 223 1.70 -14.07 3.85
N GLU A 224 0.41 -14.40 3.99
CA GLU A 224 -0.53 -14.58 2.88
C GLU A 224 -0.75 -13.26 2.13
N VAL A 225 -0.94 -12.16 2.88
CA VAL A 225 -1.10 -10.82 2.33
C VAL A 225 0.15 -10.39 1.56
N ALA A 226 1.36 -10.73 2.02
CA ALA A 226 2.60 -10.42 1.31
C ALA A 226 2.69 -11.16 -0.04
N HIS A 227 2.26 -12.43 -0.09
CA HIS A 227 2.18 -13.18 -1.33
C HIS A 227 1.16 -12.56 -2.31
N TYR A 228 -0.02 -12.20 -1.82
CA TYR A 228 -1.05 -11.54 -2.63
C TYR A 228 -0.59 -10.15 -3.13
N LYS A 229 0.04 -9.34 -2.27
CA LYS A 229 0.68 -8.06 -2.64
C LYS A 229 1.71 -8.25 -3.75
N ARG A 230 2.50 -9.33 -3.72
CA ARG A 230 3.47 -9.63 -4.78
C ARG A 230 2.77 -9.99 -6.10
N SER A 231 1.74 -10.83 -6.07
CA SER A 231 0.92 -11.16 -7.25
C SER A 231 0.26 -9.92 -7.87
N LEU A 232 -0.29 -9.01 -7.04
CA LEU A 232 -0.82 -7.74 -7.51
C LEU A 232 0.25 -6.85 -8.16
N ARG A 233 1.47 -6.84 -7.61
CA ARG A 233 2.62 -6.13 -8.21
C ARG A 233 3.02 -6.77 -9.54
N GLU A 234 3.06 -8.09 -9.64
CA GLU A 234 3.42 -8.79 -10.88
C GLU A 234 2.39 -8.54 -11.99
N LYS A 235 1.09 -8.59 -11.69
CA LYS A 235 0.03 -8.17 -12.63
C LYS A 235 0.20 -6.72 -13.10
N LEU A 236 0.71 -5.84 -12.23
CA LEU A 236 1.03 -4.45 -12.57
C LEU A 236 2.16 -4.34 -13.59
N PHE A 237 3.20 -5.17 -13.48
CA PHE A 237 4.32 -5.18 -14.43
C PHE A 237 3.93 -5.75 -15.79
N VAL A 238 2.98 -6.69 -15.83
CA VAL A 238 2.45 -7.25 -17.08
C VAL A 238 1.55 -6.22 -17.79
N ASP A 239 0.69 -5.51 -17.06
CA ASP A 239 -0.17 -4.45 -17.59
C ASP A 239 0.56 -3.12 -17.87
N GLY A 240 1.69 -2.90 -17.21
CA GLY A 240 2.53 -1.69 -17.27
C GLY A 240 3.69 -1.78 -18.24
N THR A 241 3.49 -2.55 -19.32
CA THR A 241 4.34 -2.78 -20.50
C THR A 241 5.74 -3.39 -20.25
N CYS A 242 6.03 -4.49 -20.93
CA CYS A 242 7.32 -4.52 -21.60
C CYS A 242 7.17 -3.64 -22.84
N VAL A 243 7.63 -2.37 -22.78
CA VAL A 243 7.98 -1.60 -23.98
C VAL A 243 9.22 -2.26 -24.60
N LYS A 244 9.04 -3.51 -25.03
CA LYS A 244 9.96 -4.26 -25.89
C LYS A 244 9.28 -4.70 -27.18
N GLU A 245 7.94 -4.73 -27.22
CA GLU A 245 7.20 -5.11 -28.44
C GLU A 245 6.82 -3.92 -29.34
N ALA A 246 7.08 -2.67 -28.93
CA ALA A 246 6.89 -1.50 -29.79
C ALA A 246 8.12 -1.18 -30.67
N TYR A 247 9.19 -1.99 -30.63
CA TYR A 247 10.37 -1.83 -31.49
C TYR A 247 10.41 -2.80 -32.68
N ASN A 248 9.39 -3.65 -32.84
CA ASN A 248 9.22 -4.50 -34.02
C ASN A 248 7.82 -4.28 -34.61
N GLY A 249 7.63 -3.14 -35.26
CA GLY A 249 6.43 -2.76 -36.00
C GLY A 249 6.63 -1.44 -36.70
#